data_AF-A0A3M0WAI1-F1
#
_entry.id   AF-A0A3M0WAI1-F1
#
_cell.length_a   1.000
_cell.length_b   1.000
_cell.length_c   1.000
_cell.angle_alpha   90.00
_cell.angle_beta   90.00
_cell.angle_gamma   90.00
#
_symmetry.space_group_name_H-M   'P 1'
#
loop_
_entity.id
_entity.type
_entity.pdbx_description
1 polymer ?
#
loop_
_entity_poly.entity_id
_entity_poly.type
_entity_poly.pdbx_seq_one_letter_code
_entity_poly.pdbx_strand_id
1 'polypeptide(L)'
;MSRSAPSKPVPESSSERNQYIPSFIASKPFYASSVDDSDYLNHQRLKAEPKDTLDKAKWYERGKKAGPAATKYRKGACENCGSASHKTKECLYRPRKTGAKWTGRDIQADEVVENVSLGWDAKRDRWNGYEAAEYDQVVQDYNDLEALKKERLKGQSNALADNNDDARIAEETAMGRTQPTSTRQLRLREDTAKYLLNLDLDSARYDPKTRSMDAAAVAVDGSGDADADAGFVRKSEAEEFHGAE
;
A
#
# COMPACT_ATOMS: atom_id res chain seq x y z
N MET A 1 14.59 -48.80 3.55
CA MET A 1 14.09 -47.51 4.06
C MET A 1 13.80 -46.63 2.85
N SER A 2 12.60 -46.75 2.30
CA SER A 2 12.19 -46.02 1.09
C SER A 2 11.98 -44.55 1.47
N ARG A 3 12.81 -43.66 0.91
CA ARG A 3 12.62 -42.22 1.05
C ARG A 3 11.42 -41.83 0.17
N SER A 4 10.31 -41.48 0.81
CA SER A 4 9.11 -40.97 0.14
C SER A 4 9.42 -39.70 -0.65
N ALA A 5 8.78 -39.59 -1.82
CA ALA A 5 8.90 -38.48 -2.76
C ALA A 5 8.58 -37.11 -2.11
N PRO A 6 9.13 -36.00 -2.63
CA PRO A 6 8.82 -34.66 -2.14
C PRO A 6 7.32 -34.36 -2.32
N SER A 7 6.68 -33.92 -1.25
CA SER A 7 5.26 -33.56 -1.25
C SER A 7 5.01 -32.38 -2.19
N LYS A 8 4.00 -32.50 -3.05
CA LYS A 8 3.43 -31.40 -3.85
C LYS A 8 2.99 -30.24 -2.93
N PRO A 9 2.92 -29.00 -3.44
CA PRO A 9 2.41 -27.88 -2.65
C PRO A 9 0.97 -28.18 -2.22
N VAL A 10 0.78 -28.07 -0.91
CA VAL A 10 -0.43 -28.44 -0.20
C VAL A 10 -1.43 -27.27 -0.28
N PRO A 11 -2.73 -27.52 -0.50
CA PRO A 11 -3.75 -26.46 -0.51
C PRO A 11 -3.86 -25.76 0.85
N GLU A 12 -4.34 -24.51 0.85
CA GLU A 12 -4.32 -23.54 1.96
C GLU A 12 -4.99 -23.96 3.28
N SER A 13 -5.63 -25.14 3.34
CA SER A 13 -6.22 -25.67 4.56
C SER A 13 -6.10 -27.20 4.68
N SER A 14 -4.94 -27.77 4.38
CA SER A 14 -4.72 -29.18 4.73
C SER A 14 -4.82 -29.38 6.25
N SER A 15 -5.89 -30.06 6.67
CA SER A 15 -6.06 -30.61 8.01
C SER A 15 -5.06 -31.73 8.33
N GLU A 16 -4.23 -32.13 7.36
CA GLU A 16 -3.18 -33.11 7.54
C GLU A 16 -2.07 -32.58 8.45
N ARG A 17 -1.77 -33.37 9.48
CA ARG A 17 -0.74 -33.04 10.48
C ARG A 17 0.64 -33.10 9.82
N ASN A 18 1.32 -31.95 9.76
CA ASN A 18 2.71 -31.94 9.32
C ASN A 18 3.57 -32.72 10.34
N GLN A 19 4.21 -33.79 9.86
CA GLN A 19 5.03 -34.70 10.67
C GLN A 19 6.23 -33.99 11.32
N TYR A 20 6.69 -32.89 10.75
CA TYR A 20 7.84 -32.13 11.24
C TYR A 20 7.49 -31.11 12.32
N ILE A 21 6.20 -30.88 12.63
CA ILE A 21 5.82 -29.99 13.74
C ILE A 21 6.02 -30.75 15.06
N PRO A 22 6.91 -30.27 15.95
CA PRO A 22 7.14 -30.90 17.24
C PRO A 22 5.86 -31.06 18.08
N SER A 23 5.83 -32.09 18.92
CA SER A 23 4.66 -32.41 19.75
C SER A 23 4.21 -31.25 20.63
N PHE A 24 5.13 -30.48 21.22
CA PHE A 24 4.81 -29.37 22.13
C PHE A 24 4.12 -28.17 21.45
N ILE A 25 4.35 -27.95 20.15
CA ILE A 25 3.69 -26.88 19.39
C ILE A 25 2.29 -27.34 18.97
N ALA A 26 2.19 -28.59 18.50
CA ALA A 26 0.95 -29.19 18.03
C ALA A 26 0.00 -29.60 19.16
N SER A 27 0.52 -29.88 20.37
CA SER A 27 -0.32 -30.22 21.51
C SER A 27 -1.02 -28.97 22.04
N LYS A 28 -2.35 -29.03 22.09
CA LYS A 28 -3.19 -27.99 22.66
C LYS A 28 -3.07 -28.00 24.20
N PRO A 29 -2.79 -26.85 24.84
CA PRO A 29 -2.72 -26.76 26.30
C PRO A 29 -4.12 -26.81 26.92
N PHE A 30 -4.22 -27.22 28.19
CA PHE A 30 -5.50 -27.47 28.87
C PHE A 30 -6.45 -26.24 28.89
N TYR A 31 -5.90 -25.03 28.95
CA TYR A 31 -6.67 -23.78 29.01
C TYR A 31 -7.24 -23.34 27.65
N ALA A 32 -6.80 -23.95 26.55
CA ALA A 32 -7.32 -23.66 25.22
C ALA A 32 -8.44 -24.64 24.82
N SER A 33 -8.97 -25.47 25.73
CA SER A 33 -9.94 -26.54 25.45
C SER A 33 -11.19 -26.11 24.66
N SER A 34 -11.61 -24.85 24.74
CA SER A 34 -12.83 -24.33 24.12
C SER A 34 -12.77 -24.08 22.61
N VAL A 35 -11.60 -24.17 21.96
CA VAL A 35 -11.49 -24.00 20.50
C VAL A 35 -11.67 -25.31 19.75
N ASP A 36 -12.36 -25.27 18.62
CA ASP A 36 -12.69 -26.45 17.80
C ASP A 36 -11.44 -27.29 17.46
N ASP A 37 -11.60 -28.62 17.53
CA ASP A 37 -10.52 -29.60 17.28
C ASP A 37 -10.34 -29.94 15.78
N SER A 38 -11.02 -29.22 14.88
CA SER A 38 -10.94 -29.42 13.42
C SER A 38 -9.57 -29.02 12.85
N ASP A 39 -8.89 -28.05 13.48
CA ASP A 39 -7.54 -27.62 13.14
C ASP A 39 -6.63 -27.76 14.37
N TYR A 40 -5.66 -28.68 14.28
CA TYR A 40 -4.72 -28.98 15.37
C TYR A 40 -3.78 -27.83 15.73
N LEU A 41 -3.70 -26.77 14.90
CA LEU A 41 -2.86 -25.60 15.14
C LEU A 41 -3.67 -24.34 15.47
N ASN A 42 -4.99 -24.47 15.65
CA ASN A 42 -5.88 -23.34 15.90
C ASN A 42 -5.47 -22.53 17.15
N HIS A 43 -4.95 -23.17 18.21
CA HIS A 43 -4.47 -22.47 19.42
C HIS A 43 -3.25 -21.57 19.17
N GLN A 44 -2.50 -21.77 18.09
CA GLN A 44 -1.38 -20.91 17.68
C GLN A 44 -1.81 -19.79 16.73
N ARG A 45 -2.97 -19.90 16.09
CA ARG A 45 -3.50 -18.85 15.22
C ARG A 45 -3.95 -17.65 16.05
N LEU A 46 -3.75 -16.46 15.49
CA LEU A 46 -4.21 -15.21 16.10
C LEU A 46 -5.74 -15.29 16.31
N LYS A 47 -6.17 -15.14 17.56
CA LYS A 47 -7.59 -15.25 17.94
C LYS A 47 -8.40 -13.97 17.72
N ALA A 48 -7.71 -12.84 17.61
CA ALA A 48 -8.31 -11.56 17.32
C ALA A 48 -7.38 -10.80 16.38
N GLU A 49 -7.98 -10.15 15.39
CA GLU A 49 -7.28 -9.19 14.55
C GLU A 49 -6.66 -8.09 15.43
N PRO A 50 -5.41 -7.67 15.15
CA PRO A 50 -4.82 -6.54 15.83
C PRO A 50 -5.70 -5.30 15.61
N LYS A 51 -6.14 -4.66 16.69
CA LYS A 51 -6.98 -3.45 16.62
C LYS A 51 -6.22 -2.22 16.09
N ASP A 52 -4.91 -2.32 15.95
CA ASP A 52 -3.98 -1.22 15.63
C ASP A 52 -3.52 -1.22 14.16
N THR A 53 -4.31 -1.77 13.25
CA THR A 53 -4.01 -1.69 11.80
C THR A 53 -4.19 -0.26 11.30
N LEU A 54 -3.20 0.27 10.56
CA LEU A 54 -3.20 1.63 10.00
C LEU A 54 -4.48 1.96 9.22
N ASP A 55 -5.00 1.01 8.43
CA ASP A 55 -6.18 1.23 7.59
C ASP A 55 -7.45 1.57 8.39
N LYS A 56 -7.48 1.21 9.68
CA LYS A 56 -8.59 1.48 10.61
C LYS A 56 -8.24 2.57 11.62
N ALA A 57 -7.04 3.15 11.54
CA ALA A 57 -6.59 4.19 12.44
C ALA A 57 -7.38 5.48 12.16
N LYS A 58 -8.43 5.71 12.96
CA LYS A 58 -9.13 6.99 12.95
C LYS A 58 -8.22 8.05 13.55
N TRP A 59 -8.06 9.21 12.90
CA TRP A 59 -7.39 10.36 13.50
C TRP A 59 -8.40 11.29 14.19
N TYR A 60 -7.90 12.14 15.10
CA TYR A 60 -8.72 13.13 15.80
C TYR A 60 -9.39 14.08 14.81
N GLU A 61 -10.70 14.26 14.94
CA GLU A 61 -11.49 15.22 14.16
C GLU A 61 -11.23 16.65 14.65
N ARG A 62 -10.22 17.31 14.08
CA ARG A 62 -9.82 18.65 14.51
C ARG A 62 -10.91 19.68 14.20
N GLY A 63 -11.22 20.53 15.18
CA GLY A 63 -12.13 21.67 15.00
C GLY A 63 -13.61 21.31 14.87
N LYS A 64 -13.98 20.02 15.00
CA LYS A 64 -15.39 19.62 14.95
C LYS A 64 -16.14 20.06 16.21
N LYS A 65 -17.22 20.77 15.98
CA LYS A 65 -18.12 21.27 17.02
C LYS A 65 -19.29 20.29 17.21
N ALA A 66 -19.66 20.01 18.45
CA ALA A 66 -20.72 19.06 18.80
C ALA A 66 -22.12 19.57 18.41
N GLY A 67 -22.28 20.87 18.16
CA GLY A 67 -23.54 21.47 17.76
C GLY A 67 -23.47 23.00 17.65
N PRO A 68 -24.61 23.68 17.47
CA PRO A 68 -24.66 25.14 17.49
C PRO A 68 -24.25 25.68 18.86
N ALA A 69 -23.72 26.91 18.87
CA ALA A 69 -23.36 27.58 20.10
C ALA A 69 -24.58 27.76 21.02
N ALA A 70 -24.39 27.52 22.32
CA ALA A 70 -25.43 27.77 23.30
C ALA A 70 -25.72 29.27 23.39
N THR A 71 -26.99 29.65 23.53
CA THR A 71 -27.39 31.06 23.67
C THR A 71 -27.25 31.58 25.11
N LYS A 72 -27.10 30.68 26.09
CA LYS A 72 -26.98 31.00 27.50
C LYS A 72 -25.80 30.25 28.11
N TYR A 73 -25.13 30.90 29.06
CA TYR A 73 -24.02 30.31 29.80
C TYR A 73 -24.51 29.13 30.64
N ARG A 74 -23.83 27.98 30.51
CA ARG A 74 -24.11 26.77 31.28
C ARG A 74 -23.19 26.70 32.50
N LYS A 75 -23.71 26.21 33.62
CA LYS A 75 -22.91 26.02 34.84
C LYS A 75 -21.80 24.98 34.56
N GLY A 76 -20.57 25.30 34.93
CA GLY A 76 -19.40 24.44 34.69
C GLY A 76 -18.71 24.67 33.34
N ALA A 77 -19.25 25.54 32.48
CA ALA A 77 -18.57 25.96 31.25
C ALA A 77 -17.43 26.94 31.55
N CYS A 78 -16.49 27.06 30.62
CA CYS A 78 -15.39 28.00 30.67
C CYS A 78 -15.90 29.44 30.88
N GLU A 79 -15.40 30.11 31.93
CA GLU A 79 -15.85 31.46 32.30
C GLU A 79 -15.47 32.52 31.26
N ASN A 80 -14.48 32.22 30.39
CA ASN A 80 -14.02 33.11 29.32
C ASN A 80 -14.87 32.98 28.04
N CYS A 81 -14.90 31.79 27.43
CA CYS A 81 -15.54 31.56 26.12
C CYS A 81 -16.94 30.95 26.20
N GLY A 82 -17.31 30.35 27.33
CA GLY A 82 -18.63 29.73 27.54
C GLY A 82 -18.81 28.31 27.00
N SER A 83 -17.77 27.65 26.46
CA SER A 83 -17.84 26.23 26.08
C SER A 83 -17.66 25.32 27.30
N ALA A 84 -18.27 24.13 27.27
CA ALA A 84 -18.17 23.11 28.29
C ALA A 84 -17.01 22.12 28.07
N SER A 85 -16.27 22.23 26.94
CA SER A 85 -15.20 21.29 26.58
C SER A 85 -13.93 21.42 27.42
N HIS A 86 -13.64 22.61 27.96
CA HIS A 86 -12.39 22.89 28.68
C HIS A 86 -12.57 23.88 29.84
N LYS A 87 -11.53 24.01 30.68
CA LYS A 87 -11.48 24.97 31.80
C LYS A 87 -10.91 26.32 31.36
N THR A 88 -11.12 27.37 32.16
CA THR A 88 -10.66 28.74 31.84
C THR A 88 -9.17 28.87 31.55
N LYS A 89 -8.32 28.10 32.24
CA LYS A 89 -6.87 28.13 32.06
C LYS A 89 -6.40 27.51 30.74
N GLU A 90 -7.19 26.61 30.18
CA GLU A 90 -6.90 25.86 28.95
C GLU A 90 -7.67 26.46 27.76
N CYS A 91 -8.27 27.64 27.95
CA CYS A 91 -9.05 28.30 26.92
C CYS A 91 -8.15 28.80 25.80
N LEU A 92 -8.39 28.31 24.58
CA LEU A 92 -7.69 28.76 23.37
C LEU A 92 -8.10 30.17 22.93
N TYR A 93 -9.19 30.70 23.46
CA TYR A 93 -9.64 32.06 23.15
C TYR A 93 -8.93 33.09 24.02
N ARG A 94 -8.70 34.26 23.43
CA ARG A 94 -8.11 35.41 24.14
C ARG A 94 -8.85 35.68 25.46
N PRO A 95 -8.15 35.83 26.60
CA PRO A 95 -8.76 36.19 27.87
C PRO A 95 -9.56 37.49 27.77
N ARG A 96 -10.86 37.44 28.06
CA ARG A 96 -11.76 38.61 28.07
C ARG A 96 -11.76 39.26 29.46
N LYS A 97 -11.93 40.58 29.52
CA LYS A 97 -12.03 41.34 30.79
C LYS A 97 -13.27 40.96 31.61
N THR A 98 -14.42 40.85 30.92
CA THR A 98 -15.71 40.43 31.48
C THR A 98 -16.15 39.18 30.72
N GLY A 99 -15.61 38.02 31.10
CA GLY A 99 -15.82 36.74 30.40
C GLY A 99 -17.30 36.36 30.19
N ALA A 100 -17.53 35.35 29.35
CA ALA A 100 -18.86 34.89 28.97
C ALA A 100 -19.77 34.51 30.15
N LYS A 101 -19.20 34.14 31.31
CA LYS A 101 -19.96 33.88 32.54
C LYS A 101 -20.83 35.07 32.99
N TRP A 102 -20.32 36.28 32.85
CA TRP A 102 -20.96 37.51 33.34
C TRP A 102 -21.70 38.26 32.25
N THR A 103 -21.18 38.22 31.01
CA THR A 103 -21.76 38.95 29.88
C THR A 103 -22.77 38.13 29.08
N GLY A 104 -22.67 36.81 29.09
CA GLY A 104 -23.51 35.92 28.29
C GLY A 104 -23.39 36.13 26.77
N ARG A 105 -22.39 36.88 26.31
CA ARG A 105 -22.18 37.25 24.90
C ARG A 105 -21.08 36.39 24.27
N ASP A 106 -21.22 36.11 22.97
CA ASP A 106 -20.27 35.36 22.14
C ASP A 106 -19.84 34.02 22.75
N ILE A 107 -20.83 33.23 23.16
CA ILE A 107 -20.64 31.87 23.67
C ILE A 107 -20.17 30.99 22.51
N GLN A 108 -19.10 30.25 22.73
CA GLN A 108 -18.55 29.34 21.72
C GLN A 108 -19.24 27.99 21.79
N ALA A 109 -19.29 27.30 20.65
CA ALA A 109 -19.79 25.94 20.59
C ALA A 109 -18.86 24.96 21.31
N ASP A 110 -19.42 23.86 21.79
CA ASP A 110 -18.67 22.81 22.46
C ASP A 110 -17.89 21.98 21.42
N GLU A 111 -16.65 21.63 21.75
CA GLU A 111 -15.79 20.77 20.91
C GLU A 111 -16.07 19.30 21.20
N VAL A 112 -15.95 18.45 20.18
CA VAL A 112 -16.03 17.00 20.35
C VAL A 112 -14.68 16.48 20.84
N VAL A 113 -14.63 15.96 22.06
CA VAL A 113 -13.43 15.35 22.63
C VAL A 113 -13.49 13.84 22.36
N GLU A 114 -12.65 13.37 21.44
CA GLU A 114 -12.50 11.94 21.13
C GLU A 114 -11.26 11.36 21.82
N ASN A 115 -11.34 10.11 22.28
CA ASN A 115 -10.19 9.35 22.74
C ASN A 115 -9.81 8.32 21.67
N VAL A 116 -8.65 8.51 21.03
CA VAL A 116 -8.17 7.61 19.98
C VAL A 116 -6.98 6.80 20.51
N SER A 117 -7.12 5.48 20.56
CA SER A 117 -6.02 4.56 20.83
C SER A 117 -5.36 4.13 19.53
N LEU A 118 -4.12 4.54 19.32
CA LEU A 118 -3.32 4.23 18.12
C LEU A 118 -2.13 3.34 18.47
N GLY A 119 -1.67 2.56 17.50
CA GLY A 119 -0.42 1.81 17.57
C GLY A 119 0.84 2.70 17.59
N TRP A 120 2.04 2.10 17.61
CA TRP A 120 3.29 2.88 17.68
C TRP A 120 3.55 3.71 16.42
N ASP A 121 3.35 3.11 15.26
CA ASP A 121 3.57 3.71 13.95
C ASP A 121 2.51 4.79 13.66
N ALA A 122 1.23 4.43 13.85
CA ALA A 122 0.11 5.34 13.70
C ALA A 122 0.15 6.59 14.60
N LYS A 123 0.86 6.58 15.74
CA LYS A 123 1.07 7.81 16.55
C LYS A 123 2.09 8.78 15.94
N ARG A 124 3.02 8.26 15.13
CA ARG A 124 4.18 8.97 14.59
C ARG A 124 4.08 9.24 13.10
N ASP A 125 3.07 8.67 12.46
CA ASP A 125 2.82 8.95 11.06
C ASP A 125 2.57 10.46 10.86
N ARG A 126 3.41 11.03 10.02
CA ARG A 126 3.42 12.46 9.68
C ARG A 126 2.16 12.85 8.92
N TRP A 127 1.55 11.91 8.22
CA TRP A 127 0.40 12.13 7.35
C TRP A 127 -0.95 11.93 8.07
N ASN A 128 -0.94 11.89 9.40
CA ASN A 128 -2.16 11.78 10.19
C ASN A 128 -3.12 12.97 9.98
N GLY A 129 -4.34 12.66 9.51
CA GLY A 129 -5.36 13.65 9.21
C GLY A 129 -5.20 14.32 7.85
N TYR A 130 -4.39 13.75 6.96
CA TYR A 130 -4.29 14.19 5.57
C TYR A 130 -5.60 13.91 4.82
N GLU A 131 -6.17 14.93 4.20
CA GLU A 131 -7.32 14.77 3.32
C GLU A 131 -6.85 14.54 1.88
N ALA A 132 -7.36 13.49 1.22
CA ALA A 132 -6.95 13.14 -0.14
C ALA A 132 -7.17 14.27 -1.16
N ALA A 133 -8.15 15.18 -0.90
CA ALA A 133 -8.42 16.34 -1.74
C ALA A 133 -7.30 17.41 -1.69
N GLU A 134 -6.48 17.44 -0.64
CA GLU A 134 -5.34 18.37 -0.58
C GLU A 134 -4.28 18.06 -1.65
N TYR A 135 -4.22 16.81 -2.13
CA TYR A 135 -3.32 16.42 -3.21
C TYR A 135 -3.65 17.11 -4.54
N ASP A 136 -4.90 17.56 -4.73
CA ASP A 136 -5.32 18.26 -5.94
C ASP A 136 -4.52 19.55 -6.17
N GLN A 137 -4.03 20.21 -5.10
CA GLN A 137 -3.18 21.39 -5.21
C GLN A 137 -1.84 21.04 -5.88
N VAL A 138 -1.25 19.91 -5.51
CA VAL A 138 -0.01 19.43 -6.12
C VAL A 138 -0.23 19.15 -7.60
N VAL A 139 -1.35 18.52 -7.96
CA VAL A 139 -1.71 18.26 -9.35
C VAL A 139 -1.88 19.57 -10.14
N GLN A 140 -2.53 20.58 -9.55
CA GLN A 140 -2.69 21.91 -10.17
C GLN A 140 -1.33 22.58 -10.40
N ASP A 141 -0.45 22.58 -9.40
CA ASP A 141 0.91 23.14 -9.54
C ASP A 141 1.69 22.46 -10.67
N TYR A 142 1.59 21.13 -10.80
CA TYR A 142 2.21 20.40 -11.91
C TYR A 142 1.62 20.78 -13.26
N ASN A 143 0.29 20.91 -13.37
CA ASN A 143 -0.38 21.33 -14.59
C ASN A 143 0.05 22.75 -15.02
N ASP A 144 0.18 23.67 -14.07
CA ASP A 144 0.65 25.04 -14.32
C ASP A 144 2.12 25.05 -14.80
N LEU A 145 2.97 24.23 -14.17
CA LEU A 145 4.36 24.05 -14.61
C LEU A 145 4.45 23.45 -16.02
N GLU A 146 3.57 22.51 -16.38
CA GLU A 146 3.50 21.96 -17.74
C GLU A 146 3.02 23.00 -18.76
N ALA A 147 2.04 23.82 -18.41
CA ALA A 147 1.58 24.92 -19.25
C ALA A 147 2.71 25.92 -19.52
N LEU A 148 3.44 26.34 -18.48
CA LEU A 148 4.59 27.24 -18.62
C LEU A 148 5.72 26.62 -19.45
N LYS A 149 6.02 25.33 -19.26
CA LYS A 149 7.00 24.61 -20.11
C LYS A 149 6.55 24.61 -21.57
N LYS A 150 5.28 24.34 -21.84
CA LYS A 150 4.72 24.31 -23.20
C LYS A 150 4.76 25.68 -23.87
N GLU A 151 4.45 26.75 -23.14
CA GLU A 151 4.57 28.13 -23.64
C GLU A 151 6.03 28.49 -23.96
N ARG A 152 6.97 28.13 -23.08
CA ARG A 152 8.40 28.32 -23.32
C ARG A 152 8.90 27.56 -24.56
N LEU A 153 8.48 26.31 -24.72
CA LEU A 153 8.81 25.47 -25.88
C LEU A 153 8.23 26.07 -27.17
N LYS A 154 6.99 26.58 -27.15
CA LYS A 154 6.38 27.28 -28.29
C LYS A 154 7.13 28.58 -28.65
N GLY A 155 7.55 29.34 -27.64
CA GLY A 155 8.36 30.54 -27.83
C GLY A 155 9.74 30.24 -28.43
N GLN A 156 10.35 29.12 -28.05
CA GLN A 156 11.61 28.63 -28.65
C GLN A 156 11.40 28.07 -30.06
N SER A 157 10.32 27.31 -30.33
CA SER A 157 10.07 26.75 -31.66
C SER A 157 9.79 27.82 -32.71
N ASN A 158 9.18 28.95 -32.36
CA ASN A 158 9.00 30.09 -33.28
C ASN A 158 10.31 30.83 -33.59
N ALA A 159 11.35 30.69 -32.77
CA ALA A 159 12.66 31.27 -33.02
C ALA A 159 13.61 30.32 -33.78
N LEU A 160 13.27 29.02 -33.89
CA LEU A 160 14.11 27.97 -34.47
C LEU A 160 13.47 27.26 -35.67
N ALA A 161 12.43 27.84 -36.29
CA ALA A 161 11.66 27.24 -37.39
C ALA A 161 12.35 27.26 -38.77
N ASP A 162 13.67 27.53 -38.84
CA ASP A 162 14.41 27.62 -40.11
C ASP A 162 15.60 26.64 -40.22
N ASN A 163 15.72 25.63 -39.34
CA ASN A 163 16.77 24.62 -39.48
C ASN A 163 16.31 23.20 -39.09
N ASN A 164 16.06 22.39 -40.12
CA ASN A 164 16.10 20.91 -40.21
C ASN A 164 15.52 20.06 -39.06
N ASP A 165 14.50 19.26 -39.40
CA ASP A 165 13.85 18.27 -38.52
C ASP A 165 14.83 17.22 -37.91
N ASP A 166 15.98 16.98 -38.54
CA ASP A 166 17.04 16.10 -38.01
C ASP A 166 17.73 16.68 -36.75
N ALA A 167 17.83 18.00 -36.64
CA ALA A 167 18.43 18.65 -35.46
C ALA A 167 17.50 18.59 -34.25
N ARG A 168 16.18 18.59 -34.47
CA ARG A 168 15.16 18.51 -33.42
C ARG A 168 15.13 17.13 -32.77
N ILE A 169 15.24 16.06 -33.56
CA ILE A 169 15.32 14.67 -33.03
C ILE A 169 16.62 14.46 -32.24
N ALA A 170 17.73 15.01 -32.73
CA ALA A 170 19.03 14.95 -32.05
C ALA A 170 19.04 15.77 -30.74
N GLU A 171 18.39 16.94 -30.71
CA GLU A 171 18.28 17.77 -29.50
C GLU A 171 17.36 17.11 -28.45
N GLU A 172 16.24 16.51 -28.87
CA GLU A 172 15.32 15.80 -27.98
C GLU A 172 15.94 14.52 -27.38
N THR A 173 16.82 13.83 -28.13
CA THR A 173 17.63 12.72 -27.58
C THR A 173 18.82 13.19 -26.73
N ALA A 174 19.37 14.37 -27.01
CA ALA A 174 20.51 14.95 -26.26
C ALA A 174 20.10 15.63 -24.95
N MET A 175 18.86 16.14 -24.83
CA MET A 175 18.35 16.87 -23.67
C MET A 175 17.97 16.00 -22.46
N GLY A 176 18.48 14.76 -22.36
CA GLY A 176 18.28 13.97 -21.14
C GLY A 176 18.77 12.52 -21.11
N ARG A 177 19.30 11.96 -22.20
CA ARG A 177 19.68 10.53 -22.23
C ARG A 177 21.08 10.25 -22.77
N THR A 178 22.08 11.01 -22.34
CA THR A 178 23.48 10.59 -22.43
C THR A 178 23.90 9.93 -21.11
N GLN A 179 23.23 8.83 -20.75
CA GLN A 179 23.77 7.95 -19.71
C GLN A 179 25.11 7.40 -20.23
N PRO A 180 26.21 7.50 -19.45
CA PRO A 180 27.45 6.87 -19.85
C PRO A 180 27.15 5.38 -20.11
N THR A 181 27.53 4.86 -21.28
CA THR A 181 27.30 3.44 -21.65
C THR A 181 27.77 2.46 -20.55
N SER A 182 28.67 2.91 -19.68
CA SER A 182 29.18 2.20 -18.50
C SER A 182 28.14 1.86 -17.41
N THR A 183 27.01 2.56 -17.28
CA THR A 183 26.00 2.30 -16.22
C THR A 183 24.71 1.66 -16.74
N ARG A 184 24.71 1.16 -17.99
CA ARG A 184 23.55 0.46 -18.55
C ARG A 184 23.27 -0.81 -17.73
N GLN A 185 22.05 -0.91 -17.21
CA GLN A 185 21.56 -2.10 -16.54
C GLN A 185 21.70 -3.30 -17.49
N LEU A 186 22.30 -4.39 -17.02
CA LEU A 186 22.52 -5.61 -17.83
C LEU A 186 21.21 -6.30 -18.20
N ARG A 187 20.12 -6.03 -17.45
CA ARG A 187 18.81 -6.56 -17.77
C ARG A 187 18.27 -5.88 -19.02
N LEU A 188 18.03 -6.66 -20.06
CA LEU A 188 17.35 -6.20 -21.27
C LEU A 188 15.90 -5.83 -20.92
N ARG A 189 15.43 -4.68 -21.41
CA ARG A 189 14.05 -4.23 -21.17
C ARG A 189 13.04 -4.92 -22.07
N GLU A 190 13.49 -5.40 -23.24
CA GLU A 190 12.68 -6.16 -24.18
C GLU A 190 12.26 -7.52 -23.60
N ASP A 191 13.14 -8.14 -22.80
CA ASP A 191 12.86 -9.43 -22.16
C ASP A 191 12.03 -9.25 -20.87
N THR A 192 10.74 -9.59 -20.97
CA THR A 192 9.84 -9.63 -19.80
C THR A 192 10.23 -10.77 -18.86
N ALA A 193 10.05 -10.57 -17.55
CA ALA A 193 10.28 -11.64 -16.60
C ALA A 193 9.15 -12.67 -16.71
N LYS A 194 9.49 -13.95 -16.57
CA LYS A 194 8.53 -15.06 -16.69
C LYS A 194 7.34 -14.97 -15.73
N TYR A 195 7.55 -14.50 -14.50
CA TYR A 195 6.48 -14.29 -13.51
C TYR A 195 5.61 -13.05 -13.77
N LEU A 196 5.94 -12.23 -14.77
CA LEU A 196 5.14 -11.08 -15.21
C LEU A 196 4.33 -11.39 -16.47
N LEU A 197 4.46 -12.60 -17.04
CA LEU A 197 3.67 -13.01 -18.20
C LEU A 197 2.18 -13.06 -17.85
N ASN A 198 1.85 -13.73 -16.74
CA ASN A 198 0.52 -13.81 -16.18
C ASN A 198 0.54 -13.28 -14.75
N LEU A 199 -0.26 -12.26 -14.45
CA LEU A 199 -0.29 -11.62 -13.13
C LEU A 199 -1.31 -12.27 -12.19
N ASP A 200 -2.11 -13.20 -12.69
CA ASP A 200 -3.08 -13.96 -11.90
C ASP A 200 -2.35 -14.92 -10.95
N LEU A 201 -2.75 -14.91 -9.67
CA LEU A 201 -2.10 -15.65 -8.59
C LEU A 201 -2.14 -17.17 -8.77
N ASP A 202 -3.20 -17.68 -9.40
CA ASP A 202 -3.43 -19.11 -9.64
C ASP A 202 -2.90 -19.59 -11.00
N SER A 203 -2.16 -18.73 -11.71
CA SER A 203 -1.54 -19.07 -12.99
C SER A 203 -0.32 -20.00 -12.79
N ALA A 204 0.57 -20.05 -13.77
CA ALA A 204 1.75 -20.90 -13.70
C ALA A 204 2.69 -20.51 -12.55
N ARG A 205 3.09 -21.53 -11.78
CA ARG A 205 4.03 -21.38 -10.68
C ARG A 205 5.42 -21.03 -11.21
N TYR A 206 5.95 -19.90 -10.77
CA TYR A 206 7.37 -19.54 -10.91
C TYR A 206 8.17 -20.02 -9.70
N ASP A 207 9.26 -20.76 -9.91
CA ASP A 207 10.26 -21.00 -8.87
C ASP A 207 11.37 -19.93 -8.98
N PRO A 208 11.47 -18.97 -8.04
CA PRO A 208 12.46 -17.90 -8.08
C PRO A 208 13.90 -18.40 -7.86
N LYS A 209 14.08 -19.61 -7.31
CA LYS A 209 15.40 -20.18 -7.04
C LYS A 209 16.05 -20.73 -8.30
N THR A 210 15.29 -21.51 -9.08
CA THR A 210 15.75 -22.12 -10.34
C THR A 210 15.41 -21.25 -11.56
N ARG A 211 14.61 -20.20 -11.37
CA ARG A 211 14.12 -19.29 -12.41
C ARG A 211 13.35 -20.02 -13.52
N SER A 212 12.63 -21.08 -13.16
CA SER A 212 11.81 -21.89 -14.07
C SER A 212 10.32 -21.64 -13.82
N MET A 213 9.53 -21.70 -14.89
CA MET A 213 8.06 -21.73 -14.82
C MET A 213 7.59 -23.16 -15.10
N ASP A 214 6.56 -23.61 -14.37
CA ASP A 214 5.87 -24.85 -14.69
C ASP A 214 4.90 -24.62 -15.85
N ALA A 215 5.24 -25.11 -17.05
CA ALA A 215 4.50 -24.85 -18.28
C ALA A 215 3.04 -25.37 -18.30
N ALA A 216 2.68 -26.29 -17.40
CA ALA A 216 1.36 -26.93 -17.36
C ALA A 216 0.20 -25.95 -17.09
N ALA A 217 0.48 -24.72 -16.68
CA ALA A 217 -0.52 -23.71 -16.34
C ALA A 217 -0.44 -22.44 -17.22
N VAL A 218 0.45 -22.40 -18.23
CA VAL A 218 0.54 -21.28 -19.19
C VAL A 218 -0.45 -21.44 -20.35
N ALA A 219 -0.99 -22.65 -20.56
CA ALA A 219 -1.84 -22.98 -21.71
C ALA A 219 -3.32 -22.56 -21.60
N VAL A 220 -3.71 -21.81 -20.56
CA VAL A 220 -5.14 -21.47 -20.32
C VAL A 220 -5.62 -20.35 -21.25
N ASP A 221 -4.74 -19.45 -21.66
CA ASP A 221 -5.08 -18.39 -22.62
C ASP A 221 -4.44 -18.70 -23.97
N GLY A 222 -5.29 -18.99 -24.96
CA GLY A 222 -4.91 -19.33 -26.34
C GLY A 222 -4.23 -18.21 -27.13
N SER A 223 -3.52 -17.29 -26.48
CA SER A 223 -2.57 -16.38 -27.11
C SER A 223 -1.26 -17.14 -27.40
N GLY A 224 -1.27 -17.93 -28.46
CA GLY A 224 -0.12 -18.68 -28.97
C GLY A 224 0.98 -17.81 -29.58
N ASP A 225 1.43 -16.78 -28.87
CA ASP A 225 2.58 -15.93 -29.22
C ASP A 225 3.40 -15.51 -27.98
N ALA A 226 3.16 -16.14 -26.83
CA ALA A 226 4.09 -16.11 -25.71
C ALA A 226 4.96 -17.36 -25.81
N ASP A 227 6.27 -17.20 -25.71
CA ASP A 227 7.29 -18.24 -25.64
C ASP A 227 6.97 -19.33 -24.59
N ALA A 228 6.00 -20.18 -24.91
CA ALA A 228 5.65 -21.41 -24.21
C ALA A 228 6.64 -22.53 -24.58
N ASP A 229 7.79 -22.17 -25.14
CA ASP A 229 8.84 -23.09 -25.59
C ASP A 229 9.72 -23.62 -24.44
N ALA A 230 9.14 -23.77 -23.25
CA ALA A 230 9.87 -24.25 -22.09
C ALA A 230 8.98 -25.00 -21.09
N GLY A 231 8.09 -25.87 -21.57
CA GLY A 231 7.93 -27.14 -20.84
C GLY A 231 9.31 -27.76 -20.80
N PHE A 232 9.99 -27.68 -19.65
CA PHE A 232 11.39 -28.05 -19.40
C PHE A 232 12.08 -28.47 -20.70
N VAL A 233 12.86 -27.61 -21.35
CA VAL A 233 13.66 -27.94 -22.54
C VAL A 233 14.60 -29.11 -22.21
N ARG A 234 14.04 -30.32 -22.29
CA ARG A 234 14.65 -31.64 -22.08
C ARG A 234 14.34 -32.53 -23.27
N LYS A 235 13.26 -32.25 -24.00
CA LYS A 235 12.69 -33.12 -25.04
C LYS A 235 12.69 -32.41 -26.39
N SER A 236 13.87 -32.07 -26.89
CA SER A 236 14.05 -31.72 -28.30
C SER A 236 14.86 -32.82 -28.98
N GLU A 237 16.18 -32.85 -28.78
CA GLU A 237 17.08 -33.83 -29.42
C GLU A 237 17.41 -35.05 -28.53
N ALA A 238 17.08 -34.98 -27.24
CA ALA A 238 17.41 -36.05 -26.29
C ALA A 238 16.55 -37.31 -26.47
N GLU A 239 15.33 -37.20 -27.01
CA GLU A 239 14.46 -38.37 -27.25
C GLU A 239 14.97 -39.23 -28.40
N GLU A 240 15.58 -38.62 -29.43
CA GLU A 240 16.24 -39.34 -30.51
C GLU A 240 17.48 -40.09 -30.02
N PHE A 241 18.23 -39.52 -29.07
CA PHE A 241 19.35 -40.20 -28.42
C PHE A 241 18.91 -41.34 -27.49
N HIS A 242 17.77 -41.19 -26.79
CA HIS A 242 17.20 -42.25 -25.96
C HIS A 242 16.54 -43.38 -26.75
N GLY A 243 16.09 -43.11 -27.98
CA GLY A 243 15.50 -44.12 -28.89
C GLY A 243 16.51 -44.83 -29.80
N ALA A 244 17.77 -44.39 -29.81
CA ALA A 244 18.85 -44.95 -30.63
C ALA A 244 19.68 -46.05 -29.94
N GLU A 245 19.21 -46.59 -28.81
CA GLU A 245 19.80 -47.74 -28.10
C GLU A 245 18.96 -49.02 -28.25
#